data_AF-A0A8S3YAE2-F1
#
_entry.id   AF-A0A8S3YAE2-F1
#
_cell.length_a   1.000
_cell.length_b   1.000
_cell.length_c   1.000
_cell.angle_alpha   90.00
_cell.angle_beta   90.00
_cell.angle_gamma   90.00
#
_symmetry.space_group_name_H-M   'P 1'
#
loop_
_entity.id
_entity.type
_entity.pdbx_description
1 polymer ?
#
loop_
_entity_poly.entity_id
_entity_poly.type
_entity_poly.pdbx_seq_one_letter_code
_entity_poly.pdbx_strand_id
1 'polypeptide(L)'
;MQDTVCISSLILLSLPTTYRRKTCIDNTLIDLNSAIKFSQEEFELLHSIQKSPKIVKMTVKALCRRDATLLTAVADLKYILRKLNNQKTSLFKSLAEALRKRILERPQPMTAILQYLHNPEEYFKENAKTR
;
A
#
# COMPACT_ATOMS: atom_id res chain seq x y z
N MET A 1 -8.35 -9.66 41.15
CA MET A 1 -7.24 -9.74 40.15
C MET A 1 -7.71 -10.05 38.72
N GLN A 2 -8.98 -10.41 38.48
CA GLN A 2 -9.51 -10.63 37.12
C GLN A 2 -10.01 -9.35 36.41
N ASP A 3 -10.38 -8.31 37.16
CA ASP A 3 -10.99 -7.10 36.56
C ASP A 3 -9.97 -6.15 35.90
N THR A 4 -8.71 -6.15 36.35
CA THR A 4 -7.63 -5.35 35.76
C THR A 4 -7.20 -5.86 34.37
N VAL A 5 -7.35 -7.17 34.11
CA VAL A 5 -7.04 -7.79 32.81
C VAL A 5 -8.12 -7.45 31.77
N CYS A 6 -9.38 -7.40 32.17
CA CYS A 6 -10.51 -7.01 31.30
C CYS A 6 -10.44 -5.52 30.89
N ILE A 7 -10.07 -4.63 31.82
CA ILE A 7 -9.98 -3.19 31.53
C ILE A 7 -8.81 -2.89 30.57
N SER A 8 -7.65 -3.52 30.78
CA SER A 8 -6.48 -3.34 29.90
C SER A 8 -6.72 -3.87 28.48
N SER A 9 -7.43 -5.00 28.33
CA SER A 9 -7.80 -5.54 27.01
C SER A 9 -8.91 -4.75 26.30
N LEU A 10 -9.84 -4.12 27.03
CA LEU A 10 -10.84 -3.18 26.50
C LEU A 10 -10.22 -1.85 26.04
N ILE A 11 -9.25 -1.31 26.78
CA ILE A 11 -8.53 -0.07 26.42
C ILE A 11 -7.69 -0.28 25.16
N LEU A 12 -6.97 -1.41 25.07
CA LEU A 12 -6.30 -1.80 23.83
C LEU A 12 -7.30 -1.86 22.67
N LEU A 13 -8.56 -2.25 22.92
CA LEU A 13 -9.60 -2.38 21.91
C LEU A 13 -9.95 -1.07 21.19
N SER A 14 -9.94 0.06 21.91
CA SER A 14 -10.37 1.38 21.43
C SER A 14 -9.23 2.25 20.86
N LEU A 15 -7.98 1.86 21.09
CA LEU A 15 -6.80 2.59 20.62
C LEU A 15 -6.56 2.38 19.12
N PRO A 16 -6.04 3.42 18.42
CA PRO A 16 -5.65 3.30 17.02
C PRO A 16 -4.77 2.07 16.79
N THR A 17 -5.05 1.30 15.74
CA THR A 17 -4.40 0.00 15.48
C THR A 17 -2.86 0.05 15.43
N THR A 18 -2.26 1.23 15.28
CA THR A 18 -0.82 1.49 15.34
C THR A 18 -0.29 1.50 16.77
N TYR A 19 -1.03 2.09 17.70
CA TYR A 19 -0.66 2.15 19.12
C TYR A 19 -0.70 0.75 19.73
N ARG A 20 -1.78 -0.01 19.48
CA ARG A 20 -1.92 -1.40 19.96
C ARG A 20 -0.74 -2.30 19.56
N ARG A 21 -0.23 -2.14 18.34
CA ARG A 21 0.90 -2.94 17.83
C ARG A 21 2.20 -2.60 18.55
N LYS A 22 2.47 -1.31 18.82
CA LYS A 22 3.62 -0.89 19.62
C LYS A 22 3.58 -1.49 21.02
N THR A 23 2.47 -1.32 21.72
CA THR A 23 2.30 -1.85 23.09
C THR A 23 2.44 -3.37 23.14
N CYS A 24 1.92 -4.08 22.13
CA CYS A 24 2.08 -5.53 22.05
C CYS A 24 3.54 -5.94 21.86
N ILE A 25 4.26 -5.29 20.94
CA ILE A 25 5.68 -5.55 20.70
C ILE A 25 6.50 -5.26 21.95
N ASP A 26 6.29 -4.10 22.58
CA ASP A 26 6.99 -3.71 23.81
C ASP A 26 6.74 -4.72 24.93
N ASN A 27 5.49 -5.14 25.14
CA ASN A 27 5.15 -6.15 26.15
C ASN A 27 5.82 -7.50 25.85
N THR A 28 5.82 -7.96 24.60
CA THR A 28 6.51 -9.21 24.24
C THR A 28 8.02 -9.14 24.42
N LEU A 29 8.64 -7.98 24.20
CA LEU A 29 10.08 -7.79 24.41
C LEU A 29 10.44 -7.80 25.90
N ILE A 30 9.55 -7.29 26.75
CA ILE A 30 9.64 -7.38 28.21
C ILE A 30 9.48 -8.83 28.66
N ASP A 31 8.47 -9.55 28.16
CA ASP A 31 8.22 -10.96 28.49
C ASP A 31 9.39 -11.87 28.10
N LEU A 32 10.06 -11.57 26.99
CA LEU A 32 11.25 -12.28 26.51
C LEU A 32 12.56 -11.85 27.19
N ASN A 33 12.50 -10.91 28.13
CA ASN A 33 13.65 -10.28 28.78
C ASN A 33 14.73 -9.81 27.78
N SER A 34 14.29 -9.32 26.63
CA SER A 34 15.18 -8.90 25.56
C SER A 34 15.64 -7.46 25.80
N ALA A 35 16.95 -7.19 25.62
CA ALA A 35 17.51 -5.85 25.73
C ALA A 35 17.20 -4.95 24.52
N ILE A 36 16.50 -5.48 23.51
CA ILE A 36 16.21 -4.79 22.25
C ILE A 36 15.07 -3.80 22.50
N LYS A 37 15.30 -2.53 22.19
CA LYS A 37 14.28 -1.47 22.22
C LYS A 37 14.16 -0.87 20.84
N PHE A 38 12.97 -0.93 20.27
CA PHE A 38 12.71 -0.30 18.98
C PHE A 38 12.56 1.21 19.15
N SER A 39 13.19 1.98 18.26
CA SER A 39 12.97 3.41 18.16
C SER A 39 11.62 3.72 17.51
N GLN A 40 11.15 4.96 17.68
CA GLN A 40 9.96 5.45 17.01
C GLN A 40 10.05 5.31 15.48
N GLU A 41 11.24 5.53 14.92
CA GLU A 41 11.52 5.45 13.48
C GLU A 41 11.42 4.01 12.96
N GLU A 42 11.90 3.04 13.74
CA GLU A 42 11.80 1.61 13.41
C GLU A 42 10.35 1.12 13.43
N PHE A 43 9.53 1.60 14.38
CA PHE A 43 8.10 1.32 14.37
C PHE A 43 7.38 1.95 13.18
N GLU A 44 7.77 3.15 12.76
CA GLU A 44 7.23 3.80 11.57
C GLU A 44 7.62 3.03 10.29
N LEU A 45 8.85 2.52 10.23
CA LEU A 45 9.30 1.63 9.17
C LEU A 45 8.50 0.33 9.15
N LEU A 46 8.32 -0.34 10.30
CA LEU A 46 7.53 -1.57 10.41
C LEU A 46 6.08 -1.34 9.97
N HIS A 47 5.50 -0.20 10.34
CA HIS A 47 4.17 0.19 9.90
C HIS A 47 4.10 0.44 8.39
N SER A 48 5.14 1.02 7.79
CA SER A 48 5.25 1.22 6.34
C SER A 48 5.35 -0.13 5.60
N ILE A 49 6.15 -1.06 6.13
CA ILE A 49 6.30 -2.43 5.62
C ILE A 49 4.98 -3.19 5.70
N GLN A 50 4.16 -2.99 6.73
CA GLN A 50 2.84 -3.63 6.79
C GLN A 50 1.83 -2.99 5.83
N LYS A 51 1.94 -1.69 5.56
CA LYS A 51 1.06 -0.97 4.64
C LYS A 51 1.34 -1.30 3.18
N SER A 52 2.60 -1.57 2.81
CA SER A 52 2.96 -1.79 1.40
C SER A 52 2.31 -3.03 0.77
N PRO A 53 2.27 -4.22 1.41
CA PRO A 53 1.56 -5.38 0.88
C PRO A 53 0.05 -5.17 0.83
N LYS A 54 -0.52 -4.34 1.73
CA LYS A 54 -1.96 -4.07 1.73
C LYS A 54 -2.39 -3.35 0.46
N ILE A 55 -1.63 -2.33 0.04
CA ILE A 55 -1.91 -1.59 -1.20
C ILE A 55 -1.79 -2.53 -2.41
N VAL A 56 -0.73 -3.33 -2.47
CA VAL A 56 -0.51 -4.31 -3.54
C VAL A 56 -1.65 -5.34 -3.59
N LYS A 57 -2.04 -5.91 -2.45
CA LYS A 57 -3.13 -6.89 -2.34
C LYS A 57 -4.46 -6.33 -2.86
N MET A 58 -4.78 -5.07 -2.53
CA MET A 58 -6.02 -4.45 -2.99
C MET A 58 -6.04 -4.28 -4.51
N THR A 59 -4.92 -3.86 -5.09
CA THR A 59 -4.80 -3.71 -6.55
C THR A 59 -4.83 -5.05 -7.26
N VAL A 60 -4.11 -6.07 -6.77
CA VAL A 60 -4.18 -7.43 -7.33
C VAL A 60 -5.61 -7.96 -7.28
N LYS A 61 -6.33 -7.73 -6.17
CA LYS A 61 -7.74 -8.08 -6.08
C LYS A 61 -8.62 -7.37 -7.09
N ALA A 62 -8.34 -6.11 -7.42
CA ALA A 62 -9.07 -5.36 -8.44
C ALA A 62 -8.78 -5.89 -9.85
N LEU A 63 -7.51 -6.18 -10.14
CA LEU A 63 -7.06 -6.76 -11.41
C LEU A 63 -7.61 -8.17 -11.66
N CYS A 64 -7.78 -8.97 -10.60
CA CYS A 64 -8.29 -10.34 -10.71
C CYS A 64 -9.81 -10.45 -10.59
N ARG A 65 -10.56 -9.33 -10.68
CA ARG A 65 -12.03 -9.39 -10.71
C ARG A 65 -12.50 -9.94 -12.05
N ARG A 66 -13.66 -10.60 -12.06
CA ARG A 66 -14.25 -11.20 -13.28
C ARG A 66 -14.67 -10.15 -14.30
N ASP A 67 -15.06 -8.96 -13.84
CA ASP A 67 -15.48 -7.82 -14.65
C ASP A 67 -14.31 -6.87 -14.98
N ALA A 68 -13.07 -7.23 -14.62
CA ALA A 68 -11.91 -6.41 -14.95
C ALA A 68 -11.70 -6.38 -16.47
N THR A 69 -11.82 -5.19 -17.05
CA THR A 69 -11.46 -4.91 -18.44
C THR A 69 -10.00 -4.45 -18.53
N LEU A 70 -9.45 -4.46 -19.74
CA LEU A 70 -8.12 -3.92 -19.99
C LEU A 70 -7.99 -2.44 -19.58
N LEU A 71 -9.06 -1.64 -19.74
CA LEU A 71 -9.09 -0.23 -19.33
C LEU A 71 -9.08 -0.07 -17.82
N THR A 72 -9.94 -0.81 -17.10
CA THR A 72 -9.97 -0.77 -15.63
C THR A 72 -8.66 -1.27 -15.03
N ALA A 73 -8.03 -2.28 -15.65
CA ALA A 73 -6.73 -2.78 -15.23
C ALA A 73 -5.62 -1.71 -15.35
N VAL A 74 -5.59 -0.95 -16.45
CA VAL A 74 -4.65 0.17 -16.61
C VAL A 74 -4.94 1.28 -15.58
N ALA A 75 -6.21 1.59 -15.32
CA ALA A 75 -6.59 2.57 -14.31
C ALA A 75 -6.14 2.13 -12.90
N ASP A 76 -6.33 0.86 -12.55
CA ASP A 76 -5.89 0.29 -11.27
C ASP A 76 -4.36 0.31 -11.12
N LEU A 77 -3.62 0.02 -12.19
CA LEU A 77 -2.15 0.11 -12.23
C LEU A 77 -1.66 1.57 -12.08
N LYS A 78 -2.34 2.53 -12.73
CA LYS A 78 -2.06 3.96 -12.53
C LYS A 78 -2.37 4.39 -11.09
N TYR A 79 -3.48 3.90 -10.53
CA TYR A 79 -3.90 4.20 -9.17
C TYR A 79 -2.90 3.71 -8.13
N ILE A 80 -2.40 2.46 -8.26
CA ILE A 80 -1.36 1.96 -7.34
C ILE A 80 -0.08 2.78 -7.47
N LEU A 81 0.37 3.13 -8.68
CA LEU A 81 1.55 3.95 -8.85
C LEU A 81 1.40 5.31 -8.16
N ARG A 82 0.25 5.98 -8.30
CA ARG A 82 -0.05 7.23 -7.58
C ARG A 82 -0.01 7.02 -6.06
N LYS A 83 -0.65 5.96 -5.55
CA LYS A 83 -0.64 5.61 -4.12
C LYS A 83 0.78 5.36 -3.58
N LEU A 84 1.61 4.65 -4.33
CA LEU A 84 2.99 4.35 -3.94
C LEU A 84 3.86 5.62 -3.97
N ASN A 85 3.72 6.47 -4.99
CA ASN A 85 4.47 7.74 -5.08
C ASN A 85 4.11 8.75 -3.99
N ASN A 86 2.87 8.73 -3.50
CA ASN A 86 2.43 9.61 -2.41
C ASN A 86 3.02 9.20 -1.04
N GLN A 87 3.62 8.02 -0.92
CA GLN A 87 4.29 7.60 0.31
C GLN A 87 5.75 8.07 0.33
N LYS A 88 6.20 8.57 1.47
CA LYS A 88 7.54 9.19 1.60
C LYS A 88 8.70 8.19 1.79
N THR A 89 8.42 6.94 2.17
CA THR A 89 9.50 5.99 2.51
C THR A 89 10.22 5.45 1.27
N SER A 90 11.50 5.13 1.41
CA SER A 90 12.33 4.51 0.37
C SER A 90 11.72 3.25 -0.24
N LEU A 91 11.15 2.36 0.59
CA LEU A 91 10.53 1.10 0.14
C LEU A 91 9.43 1.32 -0.89
N PHE A 92 8.53 2.29 -0.66
CA PHE A 92 7.45 2.62 -1.58
C PHE A 92 7.96 3.18 -2.91
N LYS A 93 9.05 3.95 -2.88
CA LYS A 93 9.70 4.47 -4.09
C LYS A 93 10.30 3.34 -4.93
N SER A 94 11.09 2.46 -4.30
CA SER A 94 11.69 1.30 -4.99
C SER A 94 10.61 0.37 -5.57
N LEU A 95 9.52 0.15 -4.84
CA LEU A 95 8.38 -0.65 -5.33
C LEU A 95 7.70 0.02 -6.53
N ALA A 96 7.49 1.35 -6.48
CA ALA A 96 6.90 2.09 -7.59
C ALA A 96 7.79 2.04 -8.84
N GLU A 97 9.10 2.13 -8.67
CA GLU A 97 10.08 2.05 -9.77
C GLU A 97 10.11 0.65 -10.41
N ALA A 98 10.19 -0.40 -9.59
CA ALA A 98 10.11 -1.79 -10.06
C ALA A 98 8.81 -2.05 -10.83
N LEU A 99 7.68 -1.51 -10.33
CA LEU A 99 6.39 -1.64 -11.00
C LEU A 99 6.35 -0.88 -12.34
N ARG A 100 6.88 0.35 -12.41
CA ARG A 100 7.02 1.09 -13.68
C ARG A 100 7.83 0.32 -14.70
N LYS A 101 8.97 -0.23 -14.29
CA LYS A 101 9.83 -1.04 -15.17
C LYS A 101 9.06 -2.23 -15.74
N ARG A 102 8.33 -2.97 -14.89
CA ARG A 102 7.50 -4.10 -15.34
C ARG A 102 6.39 -3.70 -16.32
N ILE A 103 5.77 -2.54 -16.14
CA ILE A 103 4.75 -2.03 -17.07
C ILE A 103 5.39 -1.67 -18.42
N LEU A 104 6.56 -1.03 -18.41
CA LEU A 104 7.30 -0.65 -19.62
C LEU A 104 7.84 -1.86 -20.39
N GLU A 105 8.23 -2.93 -19.70
CA GLU A 105 8.65 -4.21 -20.31
C GLU A 105 7.52 -4.91 -21.09
N ARG A 106 6.25 -4.55 -20.82
CA ARG A 106 5.06 -5.16 -21.44
C ARG A 106 4.19 -4.12 -22.12
N PRO A 107 4.69 -3.47 -23.19
CA PRO A 107 3.90 -2.48 -23.90
C PRO A 107 2.67 -3.15 -24.52
N GLN A 108 1.49 -2.59 -24.28
CA GLN A 108 0.23 -3.05 -24.88
C GLN A 108 -0.33 -1.94 -25.77
N PRO A 109 0.00 -1.92 -27.07
CA PRO A 109 -0.48 -0.89 -28.02
C PRO A 109 -2.01 -0.74 -28.01
N MET A 110 -2.72 -1.84 -27.79
CA MET A 110 -4.19 -1.84 -27.71
C MET A 110 -4.74 -1.01 -26.56
N THR A 111 -3.99 -0.82 -25.47
CA THR A 111 -4.46 0.06 -24.38
C THR A 111 -4.58 1.50 -24.80
N ALA A 112 -3.71 2.01 -25.68
CA ALA A 112 -3.76 3.38 -26.16
C ALA A 112 -4.98 3.61 -27.08
N ILE A 113 -5.22 2.67 -28.00
CA ILE A 113 -6.39 2.68 -28.89
C ILE A 113 -7.68 2.60 -28.07
N LEU A 114 -7.76 1.65 -27.12
CA LEU A 114 -8.93 1.51 -26.26
C LEU A 114 -9.17 2.75 -25.40
N GLN A 115 -8.12 3.40 -24.89
CA GLN A 115 -8.25 4.65 -24.13
C GLN A 115 -8.79 5.77 -24.99
N TYR A 116 -8.28 5.94 -26.21
CA TYR A 116 -8.78 6.93 -27.16
C TYR A 116 -10.25 6.69 -27.52
N LEU A 117 -10.63 5.44 -27.81
CA LEU A 117 -12.02 5.08 -28.13
C LEU A 117 -12.97 5.25 -26.94
N HIS A 118 -12.50 4.99 -25.72
CA HIS A 118 -13.31 5.12 -24.51
C HIS A 118 -13.52 6.58 -24.11
N ASN A 119 -12.45 7.38 -24.14
CA ASN A 119 -12.51 8.80 -23.82
C ASN A 119 -11.37 9.57 -24.52
N PRO A 120 -11.65 10.18 -25.70
CA PRO A 120 -10.62 10.85 -26.48
C PRO A 120 -10.08 12.10 -25.77
N GLU A 121 -10.90 12.83 -25.03
CA GLU A 121 -10.44 14.01 -24.29
C GLU A 121 -9.44 13.67 -23.18
N GLU A 122 -9.75 12.63 -22.41
CA GLU A 122 -8.87 12.18 -21.32
C GLU A 122 -7.56 11.62 -21.87
N TYR A 123 -7.62 10.89 -23.00
CA TYR A 123 -6.43 10.42 -23.70
C TYR A 123 -5.49 11.57 -24.06
N PHE A 124 -6.01 12.65 -24.65
CA PHE A 124 -5.17 13.81 -24.97
C PHE A 124 -4.64 14.53 -23.72
N LYS A 125 -5.46 14.68 -22.66
CA LYS A 125 -5.02 15.31 -21.39
C LYS A 125 -3.88 14.56 -20.70
N GLU A 126 -3.91 13.23 -20.74
CA GLU A 126 -2.87 12.40 -20.11
C GLU A 126 -1.58 12.36 -20.92
N ASN A 127 -1.67 12.29 -22.25
CA ASN A 127 -0.49 12.20 -23.13
C ASN A 127 0.11 13.57 -23.49
N ALA A 128 -0.62 14.67 -23.34
CA ALA A 128 -0.08 16.03 -23.53
C ALA A 128 0.91 16.44 -22.42
N LYS A 129 0.84 15.82 -21.23
CA LYS A 129 1.75 16.09 -20.10
C LYS A 129 3.12 15.43 -20.25
N THR A 130 3.32 14.62 -21.29
CA THR A 130 4.53 13.80 -21.51
C THR A 130 5.34 14.23 -22.74
N ARG A 131 4.99 15.35 -23.36
CA ARG A 131 5.76 16.01 -24.43
C ARG A 131 6.37 17.31 -23.95
#